data_AF-A0A7C2YKN6-F1
#
_entry.id   AF-A0A7C2YKN6-F1
#
_cell.length_a   1.000
_cell.length_b   1.000
_cell.length_c   1.000
_cell.angle_alpha   90.00
_cell.angle_beta   90.00
_cell.angle_gamma   90.00
#
_symmetry.space_group_name_H-M   'P 1'
#
loop_
_entity.id
_entity.type
_entity.pdbx_description
1 polymer ?
#
loop_
_entity_poly.entity_id
_entity_poly.type
_entity_poly.pdbx_seq_one_letter_code
_entity_poly.pdbx_strand_id
1 'polypeptide(L)'
;MPGDGVALPRDRLEMSPPRRGRRKMHRANVRACMLLLSVCFLAPGMEAQSFDIVKVADGVYAAIGRAGVASNGAFIVNKDDVVVVDTHFRPSWARDLIKEIRKVTKKPVRYVVNTHWHNDHVQGNQTYVSVFGNGVEYISQHST
;
A
#
# COMPACT_ATOMS: atom_id res chain seq x y z
N MET A 1 12.35 -44.22 -78.14
CA MET A 1 12.91 -43.93 -79.48
C MET A 1 12.15 -42.73 -80.05
N PRO A 2 12.86 -41.70 -80.51
CA PRO A 2 13.86 -40.93 -79.74
C PRO A 2 13.70 -39.41 -80.05
N GLY A 3 14.43 -38.46 -79.49
CA GLY A 3 15.69 -38.41 -78.74
C GLY A 3 15.80 -37.02 -78.08
N ASP A 4 16.88 -36.52 -77.52
CA ASP A 4 18.27 -36.93 -77.30
C ASP A 4 18.64 -36.14 -76.01
N GLY A 5 19.14 -36.75 -74.93
CA GLY A 5 20.54 -37.10 -74.81
C GLY A 5 21.46 -35.88 -74.82
N VAL A 6 21.69 -35.22 -73.68
CA VAL A 6 23.01 -34.64 -73.33
C VAL A 6 23.15 -34.57 -71.80
N ALA A 7 24.06 -35.39 -71.26
CA ALA A 7 24.60 -35.25 -69.92
C ALA A 7 25.90 -34.43 -69.99
N LEU A 8 26.05 -33.41 -69.15
CA LEU A 8 27.25 -32.57 -69.00
C LEU A 8 27.35 -32.03 -67.55
N PRO A 9 28.54 -31.67 -67.05
CA PRO A 9 29.29 -32.41 -66.04
C PRO A 9 29.08 -31.90 -64.62
N ARG A 10 29.34 -32.76 -63.62
CA ARG A 10 29.38 -32.36 -62.21
C ARG A 10 30.73 -31.71 -61.89
N ASP A 11 30.82 -30.41 -62.15
CA ASP A 11 31.92 -29.59 -61.64
C ASP A 11 31.66 -29.32 -60.15
N ARG A 12 32.46 -29.99 -59.33
CA ARG A 12 32.51 -29.85 -57.87
C ARG A 12 33.03 -28.44 -57.54
N LEU A 13 32.12 -27.49 -57.37
CA LEU A 13 32.41 -26.21 -56.72
C LEU A 13 32.68 -26.48 -55.23
N GLU A 14 33.96 -26.52 -54.85
CA GLU A 14 34.37 -26.44 -53.45
C GLU A 14 33.96 -25.07 -52.89
N MET A 15 32.87 -25.06 -52.12
CA MET A 15 32.46 -23.89 -51.36
C MET A 15 33.32 -23.77 -50.10
N SER A 16 34.20 -22.77 -50.09
CA SER A 16 34.95 -22.37 -48.89
C SER A 16 33.98 -22.01 -47.75
N PRO A 17 34.29 -22.39 -46.49
CA PRO A 17 33.38 -22.14 -45.37
C PRO A 17 33.28 -20.63 -45.05
N PRO A 18 32.13 -20.16 -44.55
CA PRO A 18 31.93 -18.76 -44.25
C PRO A 18 32.83 -18.31 -43.09
N ARG A 19 33.52 -17.18 -43.26
CA ARG A 19 34.31 -16.56 -42.19
C ARG A 19 33.37 -16.06 -41.09
N ARG A 20 33.49 -16.66 -39.91
CA ARG A 20 32.71 -16.31 -38.71
C ARG A 20 33.15 -14.95 -38.16
N GLY A 21 32.47 -13.88 -38.56
CA GLY A 21 32.62 -12.56 -37.97
C GLY A 21 32.19 -12.57 -36.50
N ARG A 22 33.14 -12.39 -35.58
CA ARG A 22 32.89 -12.35 -34.14
C ARG A 22 32.22 -11.03 -33.77
N ARG A 23 30.88 -10.99 -33.72
CA ARG A 23 30.14 -9.85 -33.17
C ARG A 23 30.47 -9.71 -31.68
N LYS A 24 31.26 -8.70 -31.31
CA LYS A 24 31.42 -8.28 -29.92
C LYS A 24 30.13 -7.61 -29.48
N MET A 25 29.24 -8.37 -28.86
CA MET A 25 28.03 -7.82 -28.24
C MET A 25 28.47 -6.93 -27.05
N HIS A 26 28.05 -5.66 -27.07
CA HIS A 26 28.38 -4.64 -26.07
C HIS A 26 27.96 -5.07 -24.65
N ARG A 27 28.93 -5.51 -23.83
CA ARG A 27 28.71 -5.91 -22.42
C ARG A 27 28.55 -4.71 -21.45
N ALA A 28 28.54 -3.48 -21.96
CA ALA A 28 28.72 -2.27 -21.14
C ALA A 28 27.43 -1.70 -20.51
N ASN A 29 26.22 -2.11 -20.95
CA ASN A 29 25.00 -1.36 -20.59
C ASN A 29 24.05 -2.06 -19.61
N VAL A 30 24.33 -3.29 -19.17
CA VAL A 30 23.41 -4.04 -18.27
C VAL A 30 23.59 -3.64 -16.80
N ARG A 31 24.79 -3.23 -16.38
CA ARG A 31 25.09 -2.89 -14.97
C ARG A 31 24.50 -1.54 -14.54
N ALA A 32 24.42 -0.57 -15.45
CA ALA A 32 23.83 0.75 -15.18
C ALA A 32 22.30 0.67 -14.95
N CYS A 33 21.60 -0.23 -15.65
CA CYS A 33 20.16 -0.46 -15.43
C CYS A 33 19.85 -1.09 -14.06
N MET A 34 20.74 -1.92 -13.50
CA MET A 34 20.50 -2.55 -12.20
C MET A 34 20.73 -1.61 -11.00
N LEU A 35 21.58 -0.59 -11.14
CA LEU A 35 21.80 0.41 -10.09
C LEU A 35 20.66 1.44 -10.01
N LEU A 36 20.04 1.79 -11.15
CA LEU A 36 18.88 2.69 -11.20
C LEU A 36 17.61 2.02 -10.65
N LEU A 37 17.44 0.70 -10.85
CA LEU A 37 16.29 -0.04 -10.35
C LEU A 37 16.30 -0.21 -8.81
N SER A 38 17.49 -0.22 -8.20
CA SER A 38 17.65 -0.42 -6.75
C SER A 38 17.33 0.83 -5.93
N VAL A 39 17.45 2.04 -6.51
CA VAL A 39 17.12 3.30 -5.82
C VAL A 39 15.61 3.51 -5.68
N CYS A 40 14.78 3.02 -6.62
CA CYS A 40 13.32 3.16 -6.55
C CYS A 40 12.65 2.32 -5.45
N PHE A 41 13.33 1.32 -4.88
CA PHE A 41 12.78 0.48 -3.80
C PHE A 41 13.02 1.03 -2.39
N LEU A 42 13.86 2.07 -2.23
CA LEU A 42 14.19 2.66 -0.93
C LEU A 42 13.35 3.88 -0.56
N ALA A 43 12.43 4.34 -1.41
CA ALA A 43 11.48 5.36 -1.03
C ALA A 43 10.39 4.71 -0.16
N PRO A 44 10.29 5.02 1.15
CA PRO A 44 9.09 4.65 1.89
C PRO A 44 7.90 5.22 1.15
N GLY A 45 6.93 4.36 0.82
CA GLY A 45 5.69 4.78 0.19
C GLY A 45 5.08 5.88 1.06
N MET A 46 5.00 7.10 0.52
CA MET A 46 4.35 8.21 1.18
C MET A 46 2.84 7.92 1.16
N GLU A 47 2.37 7.13 2.12
CA GLU A 47 0.95 6.84 2.27
C GLU A 47 0.27 8.14 2.69
N ALA A 48 -0.48 8.75 1.78
CA ALA A 48 -1.22 9.96 2.07
C ALA A 48 -2.23 9.65 3.19
N GLN A 49 -2.06 10.30 4.35
CA GLN A 49 -2.98 10.14 5.47
C GLN A 49 -4.42 10.47 5.02
N SER A 50 -5.37 9.65 5.44
CA SER A 50 -6.76 9.74 4.96
C SER A 50 -7.58 10.84 5.67
N PHE A 51 -7.00 11.47 6.69
CA PHE A 51 -7.64 12.54 7.46
C PHE A 51 -6.57 13.49 8.02
N ASP A 52 -7.00 14.69 8.39
CA ASP A 52 -6.22 15.69 9.10
C ASP A 52 -6.61 15.72 10.57
N ILE A 53 -5.62 15.82 11.48
CA ILE A 53 -5.88 15.97 12.92
C ILE A 53 -6.01 17.44 13.28
N VAL A 54 -7.16 17.82 13.82
CA VAL A 54 -7.47 19.16 14.30
C VAL A 54 -7.65 19.11 15.81
N LYS A 55 -6.84 19.86 16.56
CA LYS A 55 -7.08 20.05 18.00
C LYS A 55 -8.27 20.99 18.19
N VAL A 56 -9.36 20.48 18.75
CA VAL A 56 -10.61 21.23 18.96
C VAL A 56 -10.61 21.93 20.31
N ALA A 57 -10.09 21.26 21.34
CA ALA A 57 -9.92 21.78 22.68
C ALA A 57 -8.77 21.04 23.39
N ASP A 58 -8.47 21.38 24.64
CA ASP A 58 -7.49 20.64 25.42
C ASP A 58 -7.94 19.19 25.62
N GLY A 59 -7.10 18.27 25.15
CA GLY A 59 -7.40 16.83 25.17
C GLY A 59 -8.41 16.37 24.11
N VAL A 60 -8.97 17.24 23.27
CA VAL A 60 -10.01 16.88 22.28
C VAL A 60 -9.51 17.13 20.87
N TYR A 61 -9.57 16.10 20.04
CA TYR A 61 -9.03 16.11 18.68
C TYR A 61 -10.04 15.51 17.70
N ALA A 62 -10.23 16.17 16.56
CA ALA A 62 -11.01 15.65 15.45
C ALA A 62 -10.08 15.11 14.35
N ALA A 63 -10.43 13.95 13.79
CA ALA A 63 -9.83 13.40 12.58
C ALA A 63 -10.76 13.71 11.40
N ILE A 64 -10.44 14.78 10.67
CA ILE A 64 -11.26 15.30 9.58
C ILE A 64 -10.90 14.56 8.30
N GLY A 65 -11.83 13.76 7.77
CA GLY A 65 -11.67 13.02 6.53
C GLY A 65 -11.29 13.95 5.37
N ARG A 66 -10.25 13.57 4.61
CA ARG A 66 -9.89 14.26 3.38
C ARG A 66 -10.86 13.90 2.25
N ALA A 67 -10.74 14.58 1.11
CA ALA A 67 -11.55 14.29 -0.07
C ALA A 67 -11.52 12.79 -0.42
N GLY A 68 -12.71 12.18 -0.52
CA GLY A 68 -12.87 10.75 -0.79
C GLY A 68 -12.92 9.85 0.47
N VAL A 69 -12.84 10.43 1.67
CA VAL A 69 -13.04 9.72 2.94
C VAL A 69 -14.41 10.09 3.49
N ALA A 70 -15.28 9.08 3.62
CA ALA A 70 -16.70 9.27 3.87
C ALA A 70 -17.04 9.67 5.32
N SER A 71 -16.08 9.62 6.24
CA SER A 71 -16.32 9.88 7.66
C SER A 71 -15.22 10.72 8.32
N ASN A 72 -15.63 11.42 9.37
CA ASN A 72 -14.74 11.96 10.38
C ASN A 72 -14.65 10.96 11.55
N GLY A 73 -13.61 11.11 12.35
CA GLY A 73 -13.52 10.52 13.67
C GLY A 73 -13.11 11.57 14.70
N ALA A 74 -13.01 11.17 15.96
CA ALA A 74 -12.42 11.99 17.01
C ALA A 74 -11.76 11.13 18.08
N PHE A 75 -10.89 11.74 18.88
CA PHE A 75 -10.42 11.14 20.11
C PHE A 75 -10.28 12.18 21.23
N ILE A 76 -10.55 11.71 22.44
CA ILE A 76 -10.54 12.51 23.67
C ILE A 76 -9.56 11.84 24.63
N VAL A 77 -8.55 12.58 25.08
CA VAL A 77 -7.55 12.13 26.04
C VAL A 77 -7.99 12.52 27.44
N ASN A 78 -8.50 11.57 28.21
CA ASN A 78 -8.89 11.74 29.60
C ASN A 78 -7.68 11.58 30.54
N LYS A 79 -7.92 11.63 31.85
CA LYS A 79 -6.90 11.41 32.88
C LYS A 79 -6.22 10.04 32.73
N ASP A 80 -6.99 8.97 32.55
CA ASP A 80 -6.47 7.60 32.61
C ASP A 80 -6.53 6.87 31.26
N ASP A 81 -7.39 7.31 30.33
CA ASP A 81 -7.66 6.63 29.07
C ASP A 81 -7.87 7.57 27.90
N VAL A 82 -8.18 6.98 26.75
CA VAL A 82 -8.65 7.64 25.54
C VAL A 82 -10.03 7.09 25.17
N VAL A 83 -10.93 8.00 24.83
CA VAL A 83 -12.21 7.70 24.16
C VAL A 83 -12.02 7.99 22.68
N VAL A 84 -12.42 7.08 21.82
CA VAL A 84 -12.47 7.28 20.36
C VAL A 84 -13.93 7.40 19.94
N VAL A 85 -14.21 8.29 18.99
CA VAL A 85 -15.52 8.44 18.37
C VAL A 85 -15.37 8.12 16.89
N ASP A 86 -16.07 7.08 16.45
CA ASP A 86 -16.02 6.47 15.12
C ASP A 86 -14.64 5.95 14.68
N THR A 87 -14.63 4.88 13.88
CA THR A 87 -13.41 4.10 13.58
C THR A 87 -13.04 4.07 12.11
N HIS A 88 -13.67 4.91 11.29
CA HIS A 88 -13.49 4.97 9.84
C HIS A 88 -13.84 3.67 9.10
N PHE A 89 -13.93 3.76 7.77
CA PHE A 89 -14.33 2.63 6.91
C PHE A 89 -13.29 1.51 6.81
N ARG A 90 -11.98 1.83 6.91
CA ARG A 90 -10.91 0.84 6.69
C ARG A 90 -10.15 0.57 7.99
N PRO A 91 -9.83 -0.71 8.29
CA PRO A 91 -8.93 -1.03 9.39
C PRO A 91 -7.55 -0.37 9.29
N SER A 92 -7.06 -0.08 8.07
CA SER A 92 -5.83 0.70 7.88
C SER A 92 -5.98 2.13 8.40
N TRP A 93 -7.10 2.78 8.15
CA TRP A 93 -7.37 4.15 8.60
C TRP A 93 -7.58 4.21 10.11
N ALA A 94 -8.23 3.21 10.70
CA ALA A 94 -8.28 3.05 12.16
C ALA A 94 -6.87 2.92 12.76
N ARG A 95 -5.97 2.14 12.14
CA ARG A 95 -4.56 2.03 12.57
C ARG A 95 -3.85 3.37 12.47
N ASP A 96 -4.11 4.16 11.44
CA ASP A 96 -3.53 5.50 11.31
C ASP A 96 -4.03 6.42 12.42
N LEU A 97 -5.31 6.36 12.78
CA LEU A 97 -5.85 7.17 13.87
C LEU A 97 -5.22 6.76 15.21
N ILE A 98 -5.00 5.46 15.42
CA ILE A 98 -4.25 4.96 16.58
C ILE A 98 -2.82 5.49 16.60
N LYS A 99 -2.13 5.58 15.45
CA LYS A 99 -0.79 6.20 15.38
C LYS A 99 -0.84 7.67 15.78
N GLU A 100 -1.85 8.42 15.35
CA GLU A 100 -2.03 9.82 15.76
C GLU A 100 -2.28 9.95 17.26
N ILE A 101 -3.17 9.11 17.82
CA ILE A 101 -3.39 9.04 19.28
C ILE A 101 -2.06 8.79 20.01
N ARG A 102 -1.20 7.91 19.48
CA ARG A 102 0.10 7.57 20.07
C ARG A 102 1.13 8.70 20.02
N LYS A 103 0.98 9.67 19.11
CA LYS A 103 1.79 10.91 19.13
C LYS A 103 1.39 11.83 20.28
N VAL A 104 0.13 11.76 20.73
CA VAL A 104 -0.40 12.60 21.79
C VAL A 104 -0.28 11.95 23.17
N THR A 105 -0.48 10.63 23.28
CA THR A 105 -0.54 9.95 24.58
C THR A 105 -0.18 8.46 24.52
N LYS A 106 0.38 7.96 25.63
CA LYS A 106 0.62 6.52 25.86
C LYS A 106 -0.54 5.79 26.54
N LYS A 107 -1.58 6.51 26.97
CA LYS A 107 -2.77 5.95 27.64
C LYS A 107 -3.49 4.93 26.74
N PRO A 108 -4.14 3.90 27.29
CA PRO A 108 -4.92 2.96 26.50
C PRO A 108 -6.18 3.61 25.93
N VAL A 109 -6.61 3.20 24.74
CA VAL A 109 -8.00 3.43 24.31
C VAL A 109 -8.87 2.45 25.08
N ARG A 110 -9.84 2.97 25.84
CA ARG A 110 -10.75 2.16 26.65
C ARG A 110 -12.16 2.12 26.08
N TYR A 111 -12.57 3.21 25.43
CA TYR A 111 -13.92 3.34 24.88
C TYR A 111 -13.86 3.69 23.40
N VAL A 112 -14.71 3.03 22.62
CA VAL A 112 -15.00 3.38 21.22
C VAL A 112 -16.50 3.66 21.12
N VAL A 113 -16.85 4.89 20.80
CA VAL A 113 -18.22 5.34 20.58
C VAL A 113 -18.52 5.22 19.10
N ASN A 114 -19.46 4.36 18.73
CA ASN A 114 -20.02 4.32 17.39
C ASN A 114 -21.23 5.26 17.36
N THR A 115 -21.13 6.35 16.61
CA THR A 115 -22.21 7.35 16.55
C THR A 115 -23.48 6.77 15.92
N HIS A 116 -23.33 5.91 14.91
CA HIS A 116 -24.39 5.15 14.26
C HIS A 116 -23.81 3.95 13.48
N TRP A 117 -24.65 3.16 12.81
CA TRP A 117 -24.31 1.82 12.28
C TRP A 117 -23.67 1.79 10.90
N HIS A 118 -23.56 2.91 10.20
CA HIS A 118 -22.99 2.89 8.86
C HIS A 118 -21.52 2.47 8.88
N ASN A 119 -21.12 1.71 7.86
CA ASN A 119 -19.80 1.06 7.80
C ASN A 119 -18.63 2.04 7.91
N ASP A 120 -18.78 3.26 7.39
CA ASP A 120 -17.77 4.30 7.48
C ASP A 120 -17.51 4.80 8.90
N HIS A 121 -18.37 4.44 9.86
CA HIS A 121 -18.22 4.76 11.28
C HIS A 121 -17.78 3.55 12.14
N VAL A 122 -18.10 2.31 11.72
CA VAL A 122 -17.92 1.12 12.57
C VAL A 122 -16.96 0.06 12.04
N GLN A 123 -16.63 0.07 10.75
CA GLN A 123 -15.89 -1.03 10.11
C GLN A 123 -14.46 -1.17 10.63
N GLY A 124 -13.88 -0.09 11.16
CA GLY A 124 -12.56 -0.07 11.79
C GLY A 124 -12.50 -0.66 13.20
N ASN A 125 -13.63 -0.96 13.85
CA ASN A 125 -13.71 -1.40 15.25
C ASN A 125 -12.76 -2.55 15.59
N GLN A 126 -12.70 -3.56 14.74
CA GLN A 126 -11.81 -4.73 14.90
C GLN A 126 -10.33 -4.38 15.15
N THR A 127 -9.90 -3.21 14.68
CA THR A 127 -8.53 -2.72 14.88
C THR A 127 -8.24 -2.39 16.34
N TYR A 128 -9.20 -1.82 17.06
CA TYR A 128 -8.99 -1.35 18.42
C TYR A 128 -8.87 -2.54 19.38
N VAL A 129 -9.74 -3.53 19.28
CA VAL A 129 -9.60 -4.77 20.06
C VAL A 129 -8.31 -5.50 19.73
N SER A 130 -7.88 -5.52 18.46
CA SER A 130 -6.61 -6.13 18.06
C SER A 130 -5.38 -5.45 18.67
N VAL A 131 -5.43 -4.13 18.93
CA VAL A 131 -4.28 -3.36 19.44
C VAL A 131 -4.28 -3.23 20.97
N PHE A 132 -5.46 -3.05 21.57
CA PHE A 132 -5.61 -2.75 23.00
C PHE A 132 -6.16 -3.93 23.82
N GLY A 133 -6.56 -5.02 23.17
CA GLY A 133 -7.10 -6.23 23.81
C GLY A 133 -8.58 -6.13 24.16
N ASN A 134 -9.08 -7.14 24.89
CA ASN A 134 -10.50 -7.30 25.23
C ASN A 134 -11.04 -6.29 26.25
N GLY A 135 -10.20 -5.36 26.72
CA GLY A 135 -10.61 -4.28 27.63
C GLY A 135 -11.24 -3.07 26.93
N VAL A 136 -11.36 -3.08 25.60
CA VAL A 136 -12.03 -2.02 24.83
C VAL A 136 -13.54 -2.23 24.88
N GLU A 137 -14.25 -1.24 25.38
CA GLU A 137 -15.72 -1.20 25.41
C GLU A 137 -16.26 -0.40 24.22
N TYR A 138 -17.27 -0.95 23.54
CA TYR A 138 -17.95 -0.29 22.44
C TYR A 138 -19.28 0.27 22.92
N ILE A 139 -19.45 1.58 22.80
CA ILE A 139 -20.66 2.29 23.18
C ILE A 139 -21.40 2.64 21.90
N SER A 140 -22.66 2.23 21.79
CA SER A 140 -23.50 2.52 20.63
C SER A 140 -24.94 2.78 21.07
N GLN A 141 -25.72 3.36 20.17
CA GLN A 141 -27.18 3.40 20.34
C GLN A 141 -27.76 1.97 20.31
N HIS A 142 -28.92 1.78 20.94
CA HIS A 142 -29.65 0.51 20.96
C HIS A 142 -30.41 0.20 19.64
N SER A 143 -30.78 1.21 18.85
CA SER A 143 -31.80 1.09 17.80
C SER A 143 -31.24 1.04 16.37
N THR A 144 -30.12 0.37 16.17
CA THR A 144 -29.51 0.22 14.85
C THR A 144 -29.39 -1.23 14.45
#